data_AF-A0A3Q1I8V4-F1
#
_entry.id   AF-A0A3Q1I8V4-F1
#
_cell.length_a   1.000
_cell.length_b   1.000
_cell.length_c   1.000
_cell.angle_alpha   90.00
_cell.angle_beta   90.00
_cell.angle_gamma   90.00
#
_symmetry.space_group_name_H-M   'P 1'
#
loop_
_entity.id
_entity.type
_entity.pdbx_description
1 polymer ?
#
loop_
_entity_poly.entity_id
_entity_poly.type
_entity_poly.pdbx_seq_one_letter_code
_entity_poly.pdbx_strand_id
1 'polypeptide(L)'
;MHRSYQPLKPVTNRYLQQRWDQNNYENHRRKVSFALPVVDTKGTRTPAHIQLKLKKLQLHDERLSVIDRDNRLLASRLAEIVGSKGLVDHQNQYHLRSLNADKRREELLLISHQNQAIYQRIVSRQSEYRRPLWLDDWERAERVRDGISKYPRGLAQKQVNPQTEICYIQNNRSHRKVKFAAVEDSERSTSCSSTSTDRT
;
A
#
# COMPACT_ATOMS: atom_id res chain seq x y z
N MET A 1 -79.93 57.09 -32.57
CA MET A 1 -79.85 57.42 -34.02
C MET A 1 -79.25 56.25 -34.76
N HIS A 2 -80.00 55.57 -35.64
CA HIS A 2 -79.46 54.48 -36.48
C HIS A 2 -78.74 55.11 -37.68
N ARG A 3 -77.41 54.97 -37.77
CA ARG A 3 -76.63 55.39 -38.94
C ARG A 3 -76.72 54.30 -40.01
N SER A 4 -77.24 54.64 -41.18
CA SER A 4 -77.23 53.74 -42.34
C SER A 4 -75.86 53.75 -43.01
N TYR A 5 -75.49 52.62 -43.61
CA TYR A 5 -74.24 52.47 -44.34
C TYR A 5 -74.23 53.38 -45.59
N GLN A 6 -73.23 54.25 -45.69
CA GLN A 6 -73.02 55.17 -46.80
C GLN A 6 -71.70 54.84 -47.51
N PRO A 7 -71.75 54.29 -48.74
CA PRO A 7 -70.54 53.98 -49.50
C PRO A 7 -69.88 55.27 -50.00
N LEU A 8 -68.55 55.31 -49.98
CA LEU A 8 -67.76 56.47 -50.42
C LEU A 8 -67.75 56.66 -51.94
N LYS A 9 -68.06 55.60 -52.68
CA LYS A 9 -68.12 55.57 -54.15
C LYS A 9 -69.53 55.19 -54.60
N PRO A 10 -69.98 55.62 -55.78
CA PRO A 10 -71.26 55.15 -56.33
C PRO A 10 -71.19 53.63 -56.56
N VAL A 11 -72.20 52.92 -56.06
CA VAL A 11 -72.27 51.46 -56.12
C VAL A 11 -73.65 51.01 -56.58
N THR A 12 -73.69 49.94 -57.36
CA THR A 12 -74.93 49.37 -57.91
C THR A 12 -75.77 48.69 -56.83
N ASN A 13 -75.13 48.01 -55.87
CA ASN A 13 -75.79 47.32 -54.75
C ASN A 13 -75.14 47.69 -53.41
N ARG A 14 -75.88 48.40 -52.56
CA ARG A 14 -75.40 48.88 -51.25
C ARG A 14 -75.16 47.77 -50.23
N TYR A 15 -75.97 46.71 -50.24
CA TYR A 15 -75.87 45.61 -49.28
C TYR A 15 -74.59 44.80 -49.51
N LEU A 16 -74.29 44.48 -50.77
CA LEU A 16 -73.06 43.77 -51.12
C LEU A 16 -71.82 44.60 -50.79
N GLN A 17 -71.86 45.91 -51.07
CA GLN A 17 -70.75 46.80 -50.73
C GLN A 17 -70.50 46.85 -49.22
N GLN A 18 -71.56 46.98 -48.41
CA GLN A 18 -71.44 46.97 -46.95
C GLN A 18 -70.74 45.70 -46.44
N ARG A 19 -71.14 44.54 -46.97
CA ARG A 19 -70.57 43.25 -46.57
C ARG A 19 -69.10 43.12 -46.96
N TRP A 20 -68.71 43.63 -48.13
CA TRP A 20 -67.31 43.62 -48.57
C TRP A 20 -66.44 44.58 -47.79
N ASP A 21 -66.92 45.80 -47.53
CA ASP A 21 -66.20 46.79 -46.73
C ASP A 21 -66.00 46.29 -45.31
N GLN A 22 -67.03 45.68 -44.72
CA GLN A 22 -66.94 45.05 -43.39
C GLN A 22 -65.88 43.94 -43.37
N ASN A 23 -65.89 43.04 -44.35
CA ASN A 23 -64.91 41.96 -44.44
C ASN A 23 -63.48 42.47 -44.68
N ASN A 24 -63.31 43.50 -45.51
CA ASN A 24 -62.01 44.14 -45.74
C ASN A 24 -61.51 44.87 -44.49
N TYR A 25 -62.40 45.56 -43.79
CA TYR A 25 -62.09 46.20 -42.51
C TYR A 25 -61.65 45.16 -41.48
N GLU A 26 -62.39 44.06 -41.34
CA GLU A 26 -62.03 42.96 -40.44
C GLU A 26 -60.69 42.33 -40.82
N ASN A 27 -60.45 42.05 -42.10
CA ASN A 27 -59.18 41.51 -42.58
C ASN A 27 -58.01 42.47 -42.33
N HIS A 28 -58.20 43.78 -42.56
CA HIS A 28 -57.19 44.79 -42.24
C HIS A 28 -56.92 44.83 -40.74
N ARG A 29 -57.96 44.86 -39.90
CA ARG A 29 -57.83 44.84 -38.44
C ARG A 29 -57.11 43.59 -37.94
N ARG A 30 -57.39 42.42 -38.53
CA ARG A 30 -56.64 41.18 -38.26
C ARG A 30 -55.16 41.37 -38.62
N LYS A 31 -54.84 41.84 -39.82
CA LYS A 31 -53.43 42.06 -40.25
C LYS A 31 -52.70 43.04 -39.32
N VAL A 32 -53.34 44.13 -38.91
CA VAL A 32 -52.78 45.09 -37.96
C VAL A 32 -52.58 44.47 -36.58
N SER A 33 -53.54 43.68 -36.09
CA SER A 33 -53.44 42.99 -34.80
C SER A 33 -52.36 41.91 -34.76
N PHE A 34 -52.13 41.21 -35.87
CA PHE A 34 -51.13 40.15 -36.00
C PHE A 34 -49.78 40.65 -36.52
N ALA A 35 -49.62 41.96 -36.76
CA ALA A 35 -48.35 42.53 -37.19
C ALA A 35 -47.31 42.36 -36.09
N LEU A 36 -46.24 41.61 -36.37
CA LEU A 36 -45.12 41.45 -35.46
C LEU A 36 -44.19 42.68 -35.54
N PRO A 37 -43.55 43.08 -34.42
CA PRO A 37 -42.54 44.11 -34.44
C PRO A 37 -41.33 43.67 -35.28
N VAL A 38 -40.79 44.57 -36.09
CA VAL A 38 -39.60 44.32 -36.94
C VAL A 38 -38.32 44.14 -36.11
N VAL A 39 -38.26 44.79 -34.96
CA VAL A 39 -37.11 44.75 -34.05
C VAL A 39 -37.51 43.97 -32.81
N ASP A 40 -36.79 42.89 -32.52
CA ASP A 40 -36.90 42.21 -31.24
C ASP A 40 -36.24 43.06 -30.16
N THR A 41 -37.04 43.52 -29.20
CA THR A 41 -36.59 44.29 -28.04
C THR A 41 -36.48 43.44 -26.78
N LYS A 42 -36.68 42.11 -26.88
CA LYS A 42 -36.56 41.23 -25.73
C LYS A 42 -35.10 41.09 -25.31
N GLY A 43 -34.86 41.26 -24.01
CA GLY A 43 -33.55 41.04 -23.41
C GLY A 43 -33.09 39.60 -23.61
N THR A 44 -31.78 39.41 -23.80
CA THR A 44 -31.18 38.08 -23.89
C THR A 44 -31.47 37.28 -22.63
N ARG A 45 -31.87 36.00 -22.78
CA ARG A 45 -32.10 35.10 -21.65
C ARG A 45 -30.82 34.97 -20.83
N THR A 46 -30.90 35.22 -19.53
CA THR A 46 -29.77 35.04 -18.62
C THR A 46 -29.26 33.60 -18.69
N PRO A 47 -27.97 33.37 -18.97
CA PRO A 47 -27.36 32.05 -18.91
C PRO A 47 -27.58 31.36 -17.56
N ALA A 48 -27.87 30.05 -17.59
CA ALA A 48 -28.19 29.28 -16.39
C ALA A 48 -27.08 29.31 -15.32
N HIS A 49 -25.82 29.34 -15.73
CA HIS A 49 -24.67 29.38 -14.80
C HIS A 49 -24.55 30.69 -13.99
N ILE A 50 -25.20 31.77 -14.45
CA ILE A 50 -25.28 33.04 -13.72
C ILE A 50 -26.37 32.96 -12.66
N GLN A 51 -27.49 32.31 -12.98
CA GLN A 51 -28.59 32.08 -12.04
C GLN A 51 -28.21 31.04 -10.98
N LEU A 52 -27.48 30.01 -11.40
CA LEU A 52 -27.07 28.87 -10.59
C LEU A 52 -25.55 28.74 -10.62
N LYS A 53 -24.89 29.02 -9.48
CA LYS A 53 -23.44 28.84 -9.32
C LYS A 53 -23.08 27.36 -9.18
N LEU A 54 -23.23 26.59 -10.27
CA LEU A 54 -23.11 25.12 -10.28
C LEU A 54 -21.80 24.61 -9.67
N LYS A 55 -20.65 25.23 -9.99
CA LYS A 55 -19.36 24.87 -9.40
C LYS A 55 -19.30 25.06 -7.88
N LYS A 56 -19.98 26.09 -7.35
CA LYS A 56 -20.06 26.32 -5.91
C LYS A 56 -20.86 25.21 -5.23
N LEU A 57 -21.97 24.81 -5.84
CA LEU A 57 -22.81 23.71 -5.34
C LEU A 57 -22.04 22.38 -5.35
N GLN A 58 -21.35 22.07 -6.45
CA GLN A 58 -20.51 20.88 -6.56
C GLN A 58 -19.44 20.82 -5.46
N LEU A 59 -18.65 21.89 -5.28
CA LEU A 59 -17.62 21.92 -4.25
C LEU A 59 -18.19 21.80 -2.83
N HIS A 60 -19.39 22.31 -2.61
CA HIS A 60 -20.07 22.16 -1.33
C HIS A 60 -20.48 20.71 -1.08
N ASP A 61 -21.03 20.05 -2.09
CA ASP A 61 -21.44 18.64 -2.03
C ASP A 61 -20.23 17.70 -1.83
N GLU A 62 -19.15 17.91 -2.58
CA GLU A 62 -17.89 17.18 -2.41
C GLU A 62 -17.34 17.34 -0.98
N ARG A 63 -17.35 18.57 -0.43
CA ARG A 63 -16.92 18.83 0.94
C ARG A 63 -17.80 18.12 1.96
N LEU A 64 -19.13 18.15 1.79
CA LEU A 64 -20.07 17.46 2.68
C LEU A 64 -19.88 15.94 2.61
N SER A 65 -19.64 15.38 1.43
CA SER A 65 -19.36 13.97 1.23
C SER A 65 -18.12 13.50 1.99
N VAL A 66 -17.04 14.28 1.97
CA VAL A 66 -15.83 14.02 2.77
C VAL A 66 -16.14 14.06 4.26
N ILE A 67 -16.84 15.11 4.72
CA ILE A 67 -17.23 15.25 6.13
C ILE A 67 -18.08 14.06 6.58
N ASP A 68 -19.07 13.64 5.79
CA ASP A 68 -19.94 12.51 6.13
C ASP A 68 -19.19 11.19 6.16
N ARG A 69 -18.26 10.97 5.24
CA ARG A 69 -17.37 9.80 5.25
C ARG A 69 -16.54 9.77 6.52
N ASP A 70 -15.91 10.89 6.88
CA ASP A 70 -15.05 11.00 8.05
C ASP A 70 -15.85 10.85 9.34
N ASN A 71 -17.05 11.44 9.41
CA ASN A 71 -17.97 11.29 10.54
C ASN A 71 -18.42 9.84 10.72
N ARG A 72 -18.73 9.13 9.64
CA ARG A 72 -19.06 7.69 9.71
C ARG A 72 -17.89 6.87 10.25
N LEU A 73 -16.69 7.11 9.73
CA LEU A 73 -15.48 6.41 10.17
C LEU A 73 -15.15 6.71 11.63
N LEU A 74 -15.28 7.96 12.05
CA LEU A 74 -15.12 8.37 13.44
C LEU A 74 -16.16 7.69 14.34
N ALA A 75 -17.43 7.70 13.94
CA ALA A 75 -18.50 7.05 14.69
C ALA A 75 -18.27 5.54 14.83
N SER A 76 -17.83 4.86 13.77
CA SER A 76 -17.45 3.44 13.83
C SER A 76 -16.33 3.19 14.83
N ARG A 77 -15.25 3.99 14.79
CA ARG A 77 -14.15 3.89 15.76
C ARG A 77 -14.59 4.16 17.19
N LEU A 78 -15.45 5.16 17.40
CA LEU A 78 -16.00 5.45 18.72
C LEU A 78 -16.87 4.30 19.22
N ALA A 79 -17.69 3.69 18.35
CA ALA A 79 -18.48 2.52 18.69
C ALA A 79 -17.60 1.32 19.07
N GLU A 80 -16.51 1.09 18.33
CA GLU A 80 -15.49 0.07 18.67
C GLU A 80 -14.87 0.33 20.04
N ILE A 81 -14.47 1.58 20.33
CA ILE A 81 -13.89 1.96 21.64
C ILE A 81 -14.89 1.76 22.77
N VAL A 82 -16.13 2.24 22.60
CA VAL A 82 -17.21 2.11 23.58
C VAL A 82 -17.58 0.64 23.82
N GLY A 83 -17.58 -0.17 22.76
CA GLY A 83 -17.82 -1.61 22.85
C GLY A 83 -16.62 -2.41 23.39
N SER A 84 -15.42 -1.83 23.37
CA SER A 84 -14.22 -2.46 23.91
C SER A 84 -14.27 -2.50 25.45
N LYS A 85 -13.62 -3.50 26.04
CA LYS A 85 -13.52 -3.65 27.50
C LYS A 85 -12.54 -2.65 28.16
N GLY A 86 -12.06 -1.64 27.44
CA GLY A 86 -11.10 -0.65 27.94
C GLY A 86 -9.69 -1.20 28.18
N LEU A 87 -9.33 -2.34 27.57
CA LEU A 87 -7.99 -2.89 27.61
C LEU A 87 -7.07 -2.07 26.71
N VAL A 88 -6.43 -1.05 27.28
CA VAL A 88 -5.32 -0.33 26.65
C VAL A 88 -4.06 -1.11 26.93
N ASP A 89 -3.38 -1.60 25.89
CA ASP A 89 -2.04 -2.13 26.05
C ASP A 89 -1.04 -0.96 26.20
N HIS A 90 0.02 -1.20 26.98
CA HIS A 90 1.13 -0.26 27.13
C HIS A 90 2.18 -0.44 26.03
N GLN A 91 1.91 -1.29 25.04
CA GLN A 91 2.85 -1.68 23.99
C GLN A 91 2.60 -0.88 22.72
N ASN A 92 3.15 0.33 22.66
CA ASN A 92 3.20 1.05 21.39
C ASN A 92 4.26 0.44 20.48
N GLN A 93 3.82 -0.13 19.35
CA GLN A 93 4.73 -0.66 18.35
C GLN A 93 5.30 0.47 17.48
N TYR A 94 6.34 1.13 17.98
CA TYR A 94 7.07 2.14 17.22
C TYR A 94 7.99 1.48 16.19
N HIS A 95 7.79 1.81 14.92
CA HIS A 95 8.78 1.49 13.89
C HIS A 95 9.94 2.48 13.99
N LEU A 96 11.11 2.00 14.43
CA LEU A 96 12.35 2.77 14.40
C LEU A 96 12.74 3.06 12.94
N ARG A 97 12.42 4.25 12.45
CA ARG A 97 12.86 4.71 11.13
C ARG A 97 14.25 5.31 11.27
N SER A 98 15.23 4.68 10.62
CA SER A 98 16.59 5.21 10.50
C SER A 98 16.82 5.60 9.05
N LEU A 99 17.30 6.83 8.82
CA LEU A 99 17.68 7.30 7.48
C LEU A 99 18.76 6.40 6.83
N ASN A 100 19.57 5.74 7.66
CA ASN A 100 20.65 4.85 7.23
C ASN A 100 20.23 3.38 7.15
N ALA A 101 18.94 3.06 7.25
CA ALA A 101 18.47 1.68 7.26
C ALA A 101 18.82 0.94 5.95
N ASP A 102 18.74 1.63 4.82
CA ASP A 102 19.00 1.04 3.51
C ASP A 102 20.50 0.78 3.32
N LYS A 103 21.33 1.79 3.60
CA LYS A 103 22.80 1.65 3.59
C LYS A 103 23.28 0.52 4.52
N ARG A 104 22.71 0.43 5.73
CA ARG A 104 23.04 -0.67 6.67
C ARG A 104 22.66 -2.04 6.10
N ARG A 105 21.52 -2.15 5.40
CA ARG A 105 21.11 -3.41 4.77
C ARG A 105 22.08 -3.82 3.65
N GLU A 106 22.52 -2.87 2.82
CA GLU A 106 23.50 -3.12 1.77
C GLU A 106 24.86 -3.56 2.34
N GLU A 107 25.35 -2.88 3.38
CA GLU A 107 26.59 -3.25 4.07
C GLU A 107 26.51 -4.66 4.68
N LEU A 108 25.37 -5.01 5.30
CA LEU A 108 25.15 -6.35 5.85
C LEU A 108 25.17 -7.43 4.76
N LEU A 109 24.58 -7.18 3.60
CA LEU A 109 24.62 -8.10 2.46
C LEU A 109 26.05 -8.28 1.94
N LEU A 110 26.81 -7.18 1.81
CA LEU A 110 28.21 -7.21 1.39
C LEU A 110 29.06 -8.05 2.36
N ILE A 111 28.94 -7.78 3.67
CA ILE A 111 29.66 -8.50 4.72
C ILE A 111 29.28 -9.99 4.68
N SER A 112 28.00 -10.30 4.53
CA SER A 112 27.52 -11.69 4.45
C SER A 112 28.16 -12.43 3.27
N HIS A 113 28.17 -11.83 2.09
CA HIS A 113 28.78 -12.41 0.89
C HIS A 113 30.30 -12.60 1.06
N GLN A 114 31.00 -11.61 1.61
CA GLN A 114 32.43 -11.71 1.91
C GLN A 114 32.74 -12.84 2.90
N ASN A 115 31.94 -12.94 3.96
CA ASN A 115 32.07 -14.00 4.96
C ASN A 115 31.83 -15.38 4.34
N GLN A 116 30.86 -15.51 3.44
CA GLN A 116 30.60 -16.75 2.72
C GLN A 116 31.80 -17.15 1.84
N ALA A 117 32.40 -16.20 1.12
CA ALA A 117 33.59 -16.45 0.31
C ALA A 117 34.79 -16.87 1.16
N ILE A 118 35.00 -16.24 2.32
CA ILE A 118 36.04 -16.62 3.29
C ILE A 118 35.78 -18.04 3.81
N TYR A 119 34.54 -18.33 4.20
CA TYR A 119 34.15 -19.65 4.69
C TYR A 119 34.44 -20.73 3.64
N GLN A 120 34.08 -20.51 2.38
CA GLN A 120 34.37 -21.44 1.28
C GLN A 120 35.88 -21.67 1.10
N ARG A 121 36.71 -20.63 1.23
CA ARG A 121 38.19 -20.76 1.15
C ARG A 121 38.74 -21.59 2.32
N ILE A 122 38.25 -21.37 3.53
CA ILE A 122 38.68 -22.12 4.71
C ILE A 122 38.28 -23.59 4.57
N VAL A 123 37.05 -23.87 4.14
CA VAL A 123 36.53 -25.24 4.00
C VAL A 123 37.21 -25.99 2.85
N SER A 124 37.50 -25.33 1.74
CA SER A 124 38.18 -25.96 0.60
C SER A 124 39.66 -26.24 0.86
N ARG A 125 40.30 -25.51 1.79
CA ARG A 125 41.69 -25.75 2.16
C ARG A 125 41.81 -27.07 2.92
N GLN A 126 42.48 -28.04 2.30
CA GLN A 126 42.86 -29.28 2.98
C GLN A 126 43.81 -28.99 4.13
N SER A 127 43.69 -29.76 5.22
CA SER A 127 44.60 -29.64 6.35
C SER A 127 46.00 -30.10 5.94
N GLU A 128 47.01 -29.25 6.15
CA GLU A 128 48.42 -29.61 5.96
C GLU A 128 48.94 -30.53 7.07
N TYR A 129 48.16 -30.70 8.13
CA TYR A 129 48.45 -31.57 9.27
C TYR A 129 48.51 -33.03 8.82
N ARG A 130 49.72 -33.51 8.49
CA ARG A 130 50.01 -34.92 8.23
C ARG A 130 50.10 -35.69 9.54
N ARG A 131 48.97 -35.77 10.26
CA ARG A 131 48.87 -36.41 11.58
C ARG A 131 49.54 -37.80 11.64
N PRO A 132 49.42 -38.68 10.63
CA PRO A 132 50.10 -39.97 10.65
C PRO A 132 51.63 -39.85 10.67
N LEU A 133 52.20 -38.98 9.82
CA LEU A 133 53.65 -38.78 9.77
C LEU A 133 54.19 -38.22 11.08
N TRP A 134 53.45 -37.31 11.72
CA TRP A 134 53.86 -36.72 12.99
C TRP A 134 53.81 -37.72 14.14
N LEU A 135 52.87 -38.66 14.12
CA LEU A 135 52.83 -39.76 15.06
C LEU A 135 54.04 -40.68 14.85
N ASP A 136 54.36 -41.02 13.60
CA ASP A 136 55.52 -41.85 13.29
C ASP A 136 56.85 -41.16 13.68
N ASP A 137 56.98 -39.86 13.41
CA ASP A 137 58.14 -39.06 13.82
C ASP A 137 58.26 -38.97 15.34
N TRP A 138 57.13 -38.78 16.03
CA TRP A 138 57.08 -38.77 17.47
C TRP A 138 57.49 -40.14 18.06
N GLU A 139 57.01 -41.24 17.49
CA GLU A 139 57.36 -42.59 17.92
C GLU A 139 58.84 -42.90 17.63
N ARG A 140 59.37 -42.47 16.48
CA ARG A 140 60.80 -42.54 16.16
C ARG A 140 61.63 -41.78 17.20
N ALA A 141 61.25 -40.54 17.50
CA ALA A 141 61.91 -39.73 18.49
C ALA A 141 61.82 -40.37 19.89
N GLU A 142 60.68 -40.96 20.25
CA GLU A 142 60.49 -41.67 21.51
C GLU A 142 61.45 -42.86 21.65
N ARG A 143 61.53 -43.72 20.63
CA ARG A 143 62.46 -44.87 20.63
C ARG A 143 63.93 -44.42 20.75
N VAL A 144 64.33 -43.39 20.01
CA VAL A 144 65.69 -42.82 20.11
C VAL A 144 65.93 -42.28 21.52
N ARG A 145 64.97 -41.54 22.05
CA ARG A 145 65.05 -40.96 23.40
C ARG A 145 65.16 -42.05 24.45
N ASP A 146 64.47 -43.18 24.30
CA ASP A 146 64.53 -44.31 25.24
C ASP A 146 65.86 -45.04 25.14
N GLY A 147 66.41 -45.22 23.93
CA GLY A 147 67.73 -45.80 23.72
C GLY A 147 68.89 -44.95 24.27
N ILE A 148 68.76 -43.61 24.28
CA ILE A 148 69.75 -42.69 24.86
C ILE A 148 69.54 -42.48 26.37
N SER A 149 68.41 -42.94 26.92
CA SER A 149 68.09 -42.77 28.33
C SER A 149 68.95 -43.67 29.21
N LYS A 150 69.69 -43.09 30.16
CA LYS A 150 70.42 -43.85 31.19
C LYS A 150 69.51 -44.60 32.18
N TYR A 151 68.26 -44.15 32.32
CA TYR A 151 67.28 -44.71 33.26
C TYR A 151 65.96 -45.04 32.54
N PRO A 152 65.26 -46.12 32.92
CA PRO A 152 64.03 -46.55 32.26
C PRO A 152 62.93 -45.49 32.41
N ARG A 153 62.44 -44.98 31.28
CA ARG A 153 61.34 -43.99 31.26
C ARG A 153 60.03 -44.70 30.98
N GLY A 154 59.44 -45.23 32.05
CA GLY A 154 58.13 -45.89 32.00
C GLY A 154 57.44 -46.06 33.35
N LEU A 155 57.96 -45.44 34.42
CA LEU A 155 57.46 -45.65 35.79
C LEU A 155 56.65 -44.46 36.34
N ALA A 156 56.28 -43.48 35.51
CA ALA A 156 55.49 -42.31 35.92
C ALA A 156 53.99 -42.42 35.57
N GLN A 157 53.47 -43.63 35.32
CA GLN A 157 52.04 -43.90 35.19
C GLN A 157 51.64 -45.08 36.08
N LYS A 158 51.85 -44.93 37.38
CA LYS A 158 51.18 -45.78 38.39
C LYS A 158 50.93 -45.01 39.68
N GLN A 159 50.34 -43.84 39.54
CA GLN A 159 49.58 -43.15 40.60
C GLN A 159 48.36 -42.52 39.92
N VAL A 160 47.50 -43.34 39.33
CA VAL A 160 46.13 -42.91 39.04
C VAL A 160 45.41 -42.87 40.38
N ASN A 161 45.24 -41.65 40.90
CA ASN A 161 44.37 -41.40 42.02
C ASN A 161 42.91 -41.55 41.52
N PRO A 162 42.02 -42.32 42.17
CA PRO A 162 40.66 -42.59 41.65
C PRO A 162 39.80 -41.34 41.42
N GLN A 163 40.16 -40.18 41.99
CA GLN A 163 39.43 -38.92 41.77
C GLN A 163 39.66 -38.26 40.40
N THR A 164 40.74 -38.54 39.67
CA THR A 164 41.04 -37.81 38.42
C THR A 164 40.43 -38.44 37.16
N GLU A 165 40.00 -39.70 37.20
CA GLU A 165 39.29 -40.33 36.06
C GLU A 165 37.87 -39.80 35.86
N ILE A 166 37.23 -39.30 36.93
CA ILE A 166 35.88 -38.69 36.82
C ILE A 166 35.92 -37.38 36.02
N CYS A 167 37.06 -36.66 36.00
CA CYS A 167 37.14 -35.34 35.39
C CYS A 167 37.55 -35.36 33.89
N TYR A 168 38.30 -36.36 33.44
CA TYR A 168 38.71 -36.47 32.02
C TYR A 168 37.68 -37.17 31.13
N ILE A 169 36.71 -37.87 31.71
CA ILE A 169 35.57 -38.45 30.96
C ILE A 169 34.44 -37.41 30.79
N GLN A 170 34.30 -36.45 31.71
CA GLN A 170 33.29 -35.39 31.62
C GLN A 170 33.60 -34.33 30.55
N ASN A 171 34.87 -34.04 30.27
CA ASN A 171 35.26 -33.02 29.29
C ASN A 171 35.19 -33.47 27.83
N ASN A 172 35.02 -34.76 27.55
CA ASN A 172 34.83 -35.26 26.18
C ASN A 172 33.35 -35.41 25.78
N ARG A 173 32.41 -34.95 26.63
CA ARG A 173 30.97 -34.91 26.31
C ARG A 173 30.42 -33.49 26.16
N SER A 174 31.24 -32.58 25.65
CA SER A 174 30.75 -31.29 25.19
C SER A 174 31.41 -30.88 23.88
N HIS A 175 31.24 -31.72 22.85
CA HIS A 175 30.85 -31.13 21.58
C HIS A 175 29.50 -30.46 21.83
N ARG A 176 29.54 -29.20 22.30
CA ARG A 176 28.44 -28.27 22.14
C ARG A 176 28.16 -28.31 20.65
N LYS A 177 27.13 -29.08 20.25
CA LYS A 177 26.52 -28.93 18.94
C LYS A 177 25.98 -27.51 18.95
N VAL A 178 26.81 -26.57 18.51
CA VAL A 178 26.34 -25.26 18.10
C VAL A 178 25.43 -25.59 16.92
N LYS A 179 24.13 -25.61 17.20
CA LYS A 179 23.12 -25.64 16.15
C LYS A 179 23.32 -24.34 15.40
N PHE A 180 24.05 -24.41 14.28
CA PHE A 180 23.81 -23.44 13.24
C PHE A 180 22.34 -23.64 12.87
N ALA A 181 21.53 -22.61 13.09
CA ALA A 181 20.18 -22.61 12.57
C ALA A 181 20.31 -22.90 11.07
N ALA A 182 19.81 -24.07 10.64
CA ALA A 182 19.47 -24.22 9.26
C ALA A 182 18.48 -23.07 8.99
N VAL A 183 18.86 -22.18 8.09
CA VAL A 183 17.89 -21.35 7.41
C VAL A 183 17.03 -22.36 6.66
N GLU A 184 15.95 -22.79 7.29
CA GLU A 184 14.84 -23.36 6.54
C GLU A 184 14.40 -22.22 5.63
N ASP A 185 14.63 -22.41 4.34
CA ASP A 185 13.89 -21.72 3.30
C ASP A 185 12.42 -22.07 3.49
N SER A 186 11.79 -21.41 4.46
CA SER A 186 10.36 -21.31 4.54
C SER A 186 9.97 -20.41 3.38
N GLU A 187 9.77 -21.04 2.22
CA GLU A 187 8.81 -20.56 1.24
C GLU A 187 7.47 -20.42 1.97
N ARG A 188 7.31 -19.29 2.65
CA ARG A 188 6.01 -18.81 3.09
C ARG A 188 5.34 -18.34 1.83
N SER A 189 4.75 -19.29 1.10
CA SER A 189 3.70 -19.01 0.12
C SER A 189 2.64 -18.17 0.83
N THR A 190 2.72 -16.86 0.61
CA THR A 190 1.68 -15.90 0.93
C THR A 190 0.49 -16.27 0.06
N SER A 191 -0.37 -17.18 0.54
CA SER A 191 -1.70 -17.34 -0.02
C SER A 191 -2.48 -16.08 0.34
N CYS A 192 -2.39 -15.09 -0.54
CA CYS A 192 -3.30 -13.97 -0.61
C CYS A 192 -4.70 -14.50 -0.90
N SER A 193 -5.48 -14.75 0.15
CA SER A 193 -6.93 -14.90 0.03
C SER A 193 -7.51 -13.52 -0.32
N SER A 194 -7.64 -13.24 -1.60
CA SER A 194 -8.49 -12.16 -2.10
C SER A 194 -9.95 -12.54 -1.82
N THR A 195 -10.48 -12.15 -0.66
CA THR A 195 -11.93 -12.03 -0.51
C THR A 195 -12.36 -10.77 -1.23
N SER A 196 -12.58 -10.92 -2.54
CA SER A 196 -13.46 -10.05 -3.30
C SER A 196 -14.85 -10.19 -2.69
N THR A 197 -15.28 -9.19 -1.92
CA THR A 197 -16.71 -8.96 -1.70
C THR A 197 -17.12 -7.79 -2.57
N ASP A 198 -17.38 -8.14 -3.82
CA ASP A 198 -18.30 -7.42 -4.68
C ASP A 198 -19.69 -7.46 -4.02
N ARG A 199 -20.27 -6.29 -3.76
CA ARG A 199 -21.71 -6.15 -3.50
C ARG A 199 -22.19 -4.86 -4.14
N THR A 200 -22.81 -5.08 -5.30
CA THR A 200 -24.02 -4.43 -5.81
C THR A 200 -24.92 -3.84 -4.74
#